data_AF-A0A947MMS3-F1
#
_entry.id   AF-A0A947MMS3-F1
#
_cell.length_a   1.000
_cell.length_b   1.000
_cell.length_c   1.000
_cell.angle_alpha   90.00
_cell.angle_beta   90.00
_cell.angle_gamma   90.00
#
_symmetry.space_group_name_H-M   'P 1'
#
loop_
_entity.id
_entity.type
_entity.pdbx_description
1 polymer ?
#
loop_
_entity_poly.entity_id
_entity_poly.type
_entity_poly.pdbx_seq_one_letter_code
_entity_poly.pdbx_strand_id
1 'polypeptide(L)'
;MDKRELSERDICSKFITPALLNAGWDLHHQVREEVSFTDGRIQICGKLTSRGVRKRADYMLSLKANQPLALIEAKDNNHSLGSGMQQALEYAEILDIPFVYSSNGDAFLEHDRISTSGILECEISLDKFPDPMTLWNRYKRAKGISLEQEQLLGQEYYSDGRGRAPRYYQRIAINRVVEQIISGQNRCLLVMATGTGKTYTAFQIIWRLWKSRVKRRILFLADRNILIDQTMINDFKPYEVYLSLYQAITGPEEEQKIFKQFSPDFFDLIVIDECHRGSAREDSAWKEILDYFDAATHLGLTATPKKTKYASNITYFGDPIYTYSLKQGIEEDGIESSFPASFRTKETADLFMVLIMHLLKDGGRAGVVLPDGFLFGEGVKTRIKEKLLSEFNLHTIVRLPNGVFNPYTGIKTNLLFFEKGKATEAIWYYEHPYPPGVKSYNKTKPIRIEEFEREKQWWAQREESSLAWRVPVADIVKNNYNLDLKNPHVADSNQETPEVLFVRYQALQSEIQSLRSQLRDELKTCRRAA
;
A
#
# COMPACT_ATOMS: atom_id res chain seq x y z
N MET A 1 14.35 35.39 33.96
CA MET A 1 13.63 35.39 32.67
C MET A 1 12.40 34.54 32.89
N ASP A 2 11.20 35.11 32.75
CA ASP A 2 9.97 34.34 32.85
C ASP A 2 9.86 33.45 31.60
N LYS A 3 9.65 32.14 31.79
CA LYS A 3 9.52 31.20 30.66
C LYS A 3 8.24 31.41 29.88
N ARG A 4 7.21 32.01 30.48
CA ARG A 4 5.91 32.27 29.84
C ARG A 4 5.97 33.31 28.72
N GLU A 5 7.00 34.15 28.74
CA GLU A 5 7.28 35.16 27.70
C GLU A 5 8.10 34.60 26.53
N LEU A 6 8.56 33.35 26.63
CA LEU A 6 9.41 32.72 25.64
C LEU A 6 8.58 32.01 24.56
N SER A 7 9.03 32.11 23.32
CA SER A 7 8.45 31.32 22.23
C SER A 7 8.73 29.82 22.41
N GLU A 8 7.96 28.95 21.75
CA GLU A 8 8.25 27.50 21.72
C GLU A 8 9.69 27.22 21.24
N ARG A 9 10.19 28.00 20.28
CA ARG A 9 11.58 27.89 19.81
C ARG A 9 12.61 28.30 20.86
N ASP A 10 12.30 29.32 21.67
CA ASP A 10 13.13 29.67 22.82
C ASP A 10 13.11 28.56 23.88
N ILE A 11 11.96 27.95 24.12
CA ILE A 11 11.83 26.80 25.03
C ILE A 11 12.71 25.63 24.56
N CYS A 12 12.61 25.29 23.27
CA CYS A 12 13.47 24.33 22.60
C CYS A 12 14.95 24.61 22.82
N SER A 13 15.43 25.76 22.35
CA SER A 13 16.87 26.08 22.33
C SER A 13 17.49 26.35 23.71
N LYS A 14 16.72 26.87 24.67
CA LYS A 14 17.23 27.27 26.00
C LYS A 14 17.04 26.23 27.08
N PHE A 15 16.13 25.26 26.90
CA PHE A 15 15.83 24.26 27.94
C PHE A 15 15.86 22.83 27.43
N ILE A 16 15.18 22.53 26.31
CA ILE A 16 15.11 21.15 25.79
C ILE A 16 16.46 20.72 25.19
N THR A 17 17.02 21.46 24.24
CA THR A 17 18.30 21.12 23.60
C THR A 17 19.44 21.01 24.62
N PRO A 18 19.58 21.93 25.61
CA PRO A 18 20.56 21.76 26.68
C PRO A 18 20.33 20.52 27.55
N ALA A 19 19.08 20.16 27.84
CA ALA A 19 18.77 18.93 28.57
C ALA A 19 19.22 17.68 27.80
N LEU A 20 18.97 17.64 26.47
CA LEU A 20 19.44 16.55 25.61
C LEU A 20 20.98 16.45 25.58
N LEU A 21 21.66 17.59 25.46
CA LEU A 21 23.13 17.65 25.48
C LEU A 21 23.69 17.17 26.81
N ASN A 22 23.10 17.60 27.93
CA ASN A 22 23.50 17.20 29.28
C ASN A 22 23.27 15.70 29.53
N ALA A 23 22.22 15.14 28.93
CA ALA A 23 21.96 13.70 28.94
C ALA A 23 22.91 12.89 28.02
N GLY A 24 23.81 13.55 27.28
CA GLY A 24 24.82 12.89 26.46
C GLY A 24 24.38 12.55 25.03
N TRP A 25 23.32 13.19 24.52
CA TRP A 25 22.93 13.06 23.11
C TRP A 25 23.85 13.89 22.20
N ASP A 26 24.32 13.28 21.11
CA ASP A 26 25.08 13.98 20.07
C ASP A 26 24.12 14.74 19.12
N LEU A 27 24.19 16.08 19.14
CA LEU A 27 23.32 16.95 18.34
C LEU A 27 23.52 16.81 16.82
N HIS A 28 24.69 16.36 16.36
CA HIS A 28 25.00 16.22 14.94
C HIS A 28 24.56 14.87 14.37
N HIS A 29 24.69 13.81 15.17
CA HIS A 29 24.49 12.43 14.71
C HIS A 29 23.21 11.78 15.23
N GLN A 30 22.76 12.14 16.43
CA GLN A 30 21.68 11.45 17.13
C GLN A 30 20.42 12.29 17.28
N VAL A 31 20.54 13.62 17.28
CA VAL A 31 19.39 14.54 17.34
C VAL A 31 19.09 15.10 15.94
N ARG A 32 17.82 15.05 15.58
CA ARG A 32 17.28 15.75 14.40
C ARG A 32 16.13 16.63 14.85
N GLU A 33 16.26 17.92 14.59
CA GLU A 33 15.22 18.91 14.83
C GLU A 33 14.31 19.03 13.60
N GLU A 34 13.06 19.39 13.82
CA GLU A 34 12.11 19.80 12.78
C GLU A 34 11.91 18.74 11.68
N VAL A 35 11.76 17.49 12.11
CA VAL A 35 11.73 16.31 11.23
C VAL A 35 10.38 16.18 10.54
N SER A 36 10.33 16.63 9.28
CA SER A 36 9.18 16.41 8.39
C SER A 36 9.21 14.98 7.83
N PHE A 37 8.13 14.23 8.03
CA PHE A 37 8.02 12.84 7.54
C PHE A 37 6.83 12.60 6.64
N THR A 38 5.99 13.61 6.44
CA THR A 38 4.96 13.63 5.41
C THR A 38 5.14 14.83 4.50
N ASP A 39 4.75 14.65 3.26
CA ASP A 39 4.93 15.63 2.20
C ASP A 39 3.87 16.75 2.21
N GLY A 40 2.90 16.65 3.13
CA GLY A 40 1.69 17.46 3.18
C GLY A 40 0.64 16.91 2.21
N ARG A 41 -0.61 16.77 2.68
CA ARG A 41 -1.72 16.25 1.85
C ARG A 41 -1.92 17.16 0.63
N ILE A 42 -2.10 16.63 -0.58
CA ILE A 42 -2.44 17.50 -1.72
C ILE A 42 -3.86 18.03 -1.50
N GLN A 43 -4.01 19.34 -1.33
CA GLN A 43 -5.28 20.03 -1.19
C GLN A 43 -5.63 20.71 -2.51
N ILE A 44 -6.84 20.43 -2.99
CA ILE A 44 -7.33 20.97 -4.26
C ILE A 44 -8.37 22.05 -3.95
N CYS A 45 -7.99 23.32 -4.13
CA CYS A 45 -8.89 24.47 -4.00
C CYS A 45 -9.10 25.12 -5.38
N GLY A 46 -10.15 24.70 -6.09
CA GLY A 46 -10.47 25.24 -7.42
C GLY A 46 -9.39 24.90 -8.46
N LYS A 47 -8.74 25.92 -9.04
CA LYS A 47 -7.64 25.77 -10.01
C LYS A 47 -6.25 25.67 -9.36
N LEU A 48 -6.14 25.84 -8.04
CA LEU A 48 -4.88 25.84 -7.32
C LEU A 48 -4.69 24.52 -6.57
N THR A 49 -3.52 23.91 -6.75
CA THR A 49 -3.03 22.84 -5.88
C THR A 49 -2.11 23.42 -4.84
N SER A 50 -2.45 23.22 -3.57
CA SER A 50 -1.53 23.41 -2.46
C SER A 50 -1.23 22.05 -1.83
N ARG A 51 -0.14 21.98 -1.06
CA ARG A 51 0.04 20.90 -0.10
C ARG A 51 -0.39 21.42 1.27
N GLY A 52 -1.20 20.66 1.97
CA GLY A 52 -1.56 20.88 3.36
C GLY A 52 -0.35 20.73 4.28
N VAL A 53 -0.59 20.92 5.57
CA VAL A 53 0.48 20.95 6.58
C VAL A 53 1.23 19.63 6.58
N ARG A 54 2.56 19.72 6.53
CA ARG A 54 3.45 18.58 6.72
C ARG A 54 3.41 18.21 8.20
N LYS A 55 3.15 16.94 8.51
CA LYS A 55 3.44 16.40 9.85
C LYS A 55 4.94 16.49 10.10
N ARG A 56 5.30 17.13 11.20
CA ARG A 56 6.67 17.48 11.58
C ARG A 56 6.80 17.31 13.08
N ALA A 57 7.77 16.50 13.50
CA ALA A 57 8.12 16.34 14.91
C ALA A 57 9.24 17.31 15.28
N ASP A 58 9.19 17.88 16.48
CA ASP A 58 10.18 18.88 16.90
C ASP A 58 11.55 18.26 17.11
N TYR A 59 11.62 17.10 17.79
CA TYR A 59 12.85 16.31 17.89
C TYR A 59 12.60 14.84 17.59
N MET A 60 13.50 14.24 16.82
CA MET A 60 13.65 12.80 16.69
C MET A 60 15.05 12.41 17.19
N LEU A 61 15.10 11.56 18.22
CA LEU A 61 16.32 11.08 18.82
C LEU A 61 16.59 9.65 18.36
N SER A 62 17.78 9.41 17.82
CA SER A 62 18.16 8.13 17.23
C SER A 62 19.50 7.66 17.76
N LEU A 63 19.61 6.38 18.12
CA LEU A 63 20.89 5.80 18.51
C LEU A 63 21.86 5.80 17.31
N LYS A 64 21.32 5.44 16.14
CA LYS A 64 21.93 5.46 14.81
C LYS A 64 20.88 5.93 13.81
N ALA A 65 21.29 6.35 12.61
CA ALA A 65 20.37 6.86 11.59
C ALA A 65 19.19 5.91 11.25
N ASN A 66 19.40 4.60 11.37
CA ASN A 66 18.38 3.57 11.13
C ASN A 66 17.60 3.15 12.38
N GLN A 67 17.88 3.74 13.54
CA GLN A 67 17.39 3.29 14.85
C GLN A 67 16.90 4.47 15.69
N PRO A 68 15.74 5.06 15.33
CA PRO A 68 15.12 6.09 16.13
C PRO A 68 14.52 5.47 17.40
N LEU A 69 14.75 6.13 18.53
CA LEU A 69 14.32 5.65 19.85
C LEU A 69 13.29 6.57 20.49
N ALA A 70 13.41 7.89 20.29
CA ALA A 70 12.53 8.83 20.94
C ALA A 70 12.03 9.95 20.02
N LEU A 71 10.84 10.46 20.34
CA LEU A 71 10.22 11.61 19.71
C LEU A 71 9.83 12.60 20.80
N ILE A 72 10.13 13.88 20.60
CA ILE A 72 9.75 14.95 21.51
C ILE A 72 8.89 15.96 20.76
N GLU A 73 7.76 16.29 21.35
CA GLU A 73 6.92 17.43 20.95
C GLU A 73 7.06 18.54 22.00
N ALA A 74 7.42 19.73 21.54
CA ALA A 74 7.56 20.91 22.36
C ALA A 74 6.29 21.76 22.32
N LYS A 75 6.06 22.53 23.39
CA LYS A 75 5.09 23.62 23.46
C LYS A 75 5.74 24.80 24.17
N ASP A 76 5.19 26.01 23.98
CA ASP A 76 5.58 27.14 24.84
C ASP A 76 5.11 26.91 26.29
N ASN A 77 5.70 27.65 27.23
CA ASN A 77 5.49 27.41 28.66
C ASN A 77 4.07 27.72 29.16
N ASN A 78 3.22 28.37 28.37
CA ASN A 78 1.81 28.60 28.75
C ASN A 78 0.96 27.34 28.61
N HIS A 79 1.48 26.30 27.93
CA HIS A 79 0.85 25.01 27.81
C HIS A 79 1.19 24.09 28.99
N SER A 80 0.29 23.15 29.28
CA SER A 80 0.58 22.09 30.24
C SER A 80 1.63 21.13 29.69
N LEU A 81 2.34 20.44 30.58
CA LEU A 81 3.41 19.52 30.21
C LEU A 81 2.96 18.42 29.24
N GLY A 82 1.72 17.95 29.35
CA GLY A 82 1.13 16.93 28.49
C GLY A 82 0.47 17.44 27.21
N SER A 83 0.45 18.76 26.95
CA SER A 83 -0.29 19.34 25.81
C SER A 83 0.15 18.82 24.44
N GLY A 84 1.43 18.45 24.28
CA GLY A 84 1.96 17.86 23.05
C GLY A 84 1.78 16.33 22.96
N MET A 85 1.36 15.65 24.03
CA MET A 85 1.46 14.18 24.11
C MET A 85 0.61 13.45 23.07
N GLN A 86 -0.63 13.88 22.85
CA GLN A 86 -1.51 13.22 21.87
C GLN A 86 -0.94 13.31 20.44
N GLN A 87 -0.41 14.48 20.07
CA GLN A 87 0.24 14.70 18.79
C GLN A 87 1.52 13.86 18.67
N ALA A 88 2.33 13.83 19.74
CA ALA A 88 3.55 13.05 19.81
C ALA A 88 3.28 11.54 19.67
N LEU A 89 2.22 11.03 20.31
CA LEU A 89 1.78 9.63 20.20
C LEU A 89 1.29 9.29 18.79
N GLU A 90 0.54 10.18 18.14
CA GLU A 90 0.13 10.01 16.73
C GLU A 90 1.35 9.88 15.82
N TYR A 91 2.35 10.74 16.01
CA TYR A 91 3.57 10.71 15.21
C TYR A 91 4.41 9.47 15.51
N ALA A 92 4.52 9.08 16.77
CA ALA A 92 5.24 7.89 17.20
C ALA A 92 4.60 6.60 16.66
N GLU A 93 3.27 6.54 16.58
CA GLU A 93 2.55 5.43 15.93
C GLU A 93 2.92 5.31 14.44
N ILE A 94 2.92 6.43 13.71
CA ILE A 94 3.27 6.47 12.28
C ILE A 94 4.74 6.09 12.05
N LEU A 95 5.64 6.58 12.91
CA LEU A 95 7.08 6.46 12.76
C LEU A 95 7.70 5.23 13.44
N ASP A 96 6.87 4.46 14.17
CA ASP A 96 7.23 3.31 15.00
C ASP A 96 8.26 3.63 16.10
N ILE A 97 8.02 4.72 16.84
CA ILE A 97 8.97 5.23 17.85
C ILE A 97 8.61 4.72 19.25
N PRO A 98 9.54 4.09 19.98
CA PRO A 98 9.22 3.45 21.26
C PRO A 98 8.97 4.42 22.43
N PHE A 99 9.72 5.52 22.52
CA PHE A 99 9.60 6.45 23.65
C PHE A 99 9.12 7.81 23.16
N VAL A 100 8.12 8.38 23.84
CA VAL A 100 7.47 9.62 23.43
C VAL A 100 7.56 10.62 24.55
N TYR A 101 7.87 11.87 24.22
CA TYR A 101 7.98 12.94 25.20
C TYR A 101 7.18 14.16 24.78
N SER A 102 6.57 14.83 25.75
CA SER A 102 6.02 16.17 25.62
C SER A 102 6.75 17.09 26.60
N SER A 103 7.11 18.31 26.18
CA SER A 103 7.79 19.28 27.04
C SER A 103 7.34 20.71 26.78
N ASN A 104 7.22 21.49 27.85
CA ASN A 104 6.97 22.93 27.81
C ASN A 104 8.17 23.74 28.39
N GLY A 105 9.32 23.08 28.57
CA GLY A 105 10.53 23.66 29.14
C GLY A 105 10.65 23.62 30.66
N ASP A 106 9.66 23.11 31.40
CA ASP A 106 9.79 22.89 32.86
C ASP A 106 10.27 21.48 33.20
N ALA A 107 9.77 20.49 32.46
CA ALA A 107 10.09 19.08 32.59
C ALA A 107 9.84 18.37 31.25
N PHE A 108 9.93 17.05 31.24
CA PHE A 108 9.42 16.18 30.18
C PHE A 108 8.34 15.28 30.78
N LEU A 109 7.21 15.11 30.08
CA LEU A 109 6.31 14.00 30.31
C LEU A 109 6.69 12.89 29.33
N GLU A 110 7.20 11.77 29.82
CA GLU A 110 7.47 10.57 29.04
C GLU A 110 6.19 9.72 28.92
N HIS A 111 6.01 9.07 27.76
CA HIS A 111 5.14 7.93 27.56
C HIS A 111 5.95 6.77 26.96
N ASP A 112 6.04 5.65 27.69
CA ASP A 112 6.71 4.43 27.24
C ASP A 112 5.74 3.56 26.43
N ARG A 113 5.87 3.54 25.09
CA ARG A 113 4.99 2.76 24.21
C ARG A 113 5.34 1.27 24.16
N ILE A 114 6.46 0.84 24.73
CA ILE A 114 6.85 -0.58 24.74
C ILE A 114 6.31 -1.29 25.97
N SER A 115 6.15 -0.58 27.09
CA SER A 115 5.61 -1.19 28.30
C SER A 115 4.13 -1.53 28.14
N THR A 116 3.75 -2.78 28.45
CA THR A 116 2.36 -3.25 28.39
C THR A 116 1.66 -3.26 29.75
N SER A 117 2.36 -2.90 30.82
CA SER A 117 1.83 -2.85 32.18
C SER A 117 2.60 -1.84 33.05
N GLY A 118 1.97 -1.37 34.12
CA GLY A 118 2.56 -0.40 35.05
C GLY A 118 2.27 1.06 34.68
N ILE A 119 3.09 1.97 35.21
CA ILE A 119 3.00 3.41 34.95
C ILE A 119 3.58 3.69 33.57
N LEU A 120 2.72 4.03 32.61
CA LEU A 120 3.10 4.32 31.23
C LEU A 120 3.64 5.73 31.06
N GLU A 121 3.21 6.65 31.93
CA GLU A 121 3.59 8.07 31.86
C GLU A 121 4.29 8.53 33.12
N CYS A 122 5.43 9.20 32.94
CA CYS A 122 6.25 9.67 34.05
C CYS A 122 6.78 11.07 33.76
N GLU A 123 6.72 11.95 34.75
CA GLU A 123 7.37 13.26 34.69
C GLU A 123 8.85 13.13 35.02
N ILE A 124 9.69 13.70 34.15
CA ILE A 124 11.14 13.66 34.21
C ILE A 124 11.64 15.11 34.24
N SER A 125 12.42 15.46 35.26
CA SER A 125 13.05 16.78 35.32
C SER A 125 14.09 16.94 34.20
N LEU A 126 14.37 18.18 33.79
CA LEU A 126 15.27 18.46 32.66
C LEU A 126 16.69 17.87 32.84
N ASP A 127 17.18 17.79 34.07
CA ASP A 127 18.49 17.23 34.43
C ASP A 127 18.52 15.69 34.41
N LYS A 128 17.37 15.03 34.30
CA LYS A 128 17.22 13.57 34.36
C LYS A 128 16.74 12.96 33.04
N PHE A 129 16.77 13.72 31.95
CA PHE A 129 16.45 13.17 30.63
C PHE A 129 17.36 11.95 30.35
N PRO A 130 16.82 10.83 29.87
CA PRO A 130 17.60 9.60 29.72
C PRO A 130 18.65 9.74 28.62
N ASP A 131 19.84 9.20 28.88
CA ASP A 131 20.91 9.10 27.90
C ASP A 131 20.57 8.06 26.79
N PRO A 132 21.24 8.11 25.62
CA PRO A 132 20.96 7.20 24.51
C PRO A 132 21.03 5.72 24.88
N MET A 133 21.97 5.32 25.74
CA MET A 133 22.17 3.92 26.13
C MET A 133 21.11 3.47 27.14
N THR A 134 20.62 4.35 28.00
CA THR A 134 19.47 4.05 28.88
C THR A 134 18.24 3.70 28.07
N LEU A 135 17.87 4.50 27.06
CA LEU A 135 16.73 4.19 26.19
C LEU A 135 16.98 2.92 25.36
N TRP A 136 18.19 2.74 24.85
CA TRP A 136 18.55 1.54 24.11
C TRP A 136 18.45 0.27 24.96
N ASN A 137 18.92 0.31 26.21
CA ASN A 137 18.83 -0.84 27.12
C ASN A 137 17.38 -1.16 27.51
N ARG A 138 16.53 -0.14 27.70
CA ARG A 138 15.08 -0.33 27.89
C ARG A 138 14.45 -1.02 26.68
N TYR A 139 14.76 -0.54 25.48
CA TYR A 139 14.29 -1.14 24.22
C TYR A 139 14.72 -2.61 24.11
N LYS A 140 16.01 -2.90 24.30
CA LYS A 140 16.55 -4.26 24.25
C LYS A 140 15.86 -5.19 25.24
N ARG A 141 15.70 -4.76 26.48
CA ARG A 141 15.05 -5.54 27.53
C ARG A 141 13.60 -5.85 27.17
N ALA A 142 12.85 -4.86 26.71
CA ALA A 142 11.45 -5.02 26.36
C ALA A 142 11.24 -5.91 25.12
N LYS A 143 12.19 -5.90 24.18
CA LYS A 143 12.17 -6.74 22.97
C LYS A 143 12.84 -8.11 23.15
N GLY A 144 13.48 -8.37 24.29
CA GLY A 144 14.23 -9.62 24.51
C GLY A 144 15.46 -9.77 23.61
N ILE A 145 16.11 -8.66 23.25
CA ILE A 145 17.25 -8.64 22.31
C ILE A 145 18.53 -9.13 23.01
N SER A 146 19.15 -10.18 22.46
CA SER A 146 20.44 -10.71 22.91
C SER A 146 21.63 -9.85 22.43
N LEU A 147 22.81 -10.06 23.02
CA LEU A 147 24.05 -9.39 22.59
C LEU A 147 24.41 -9.65 21.12
N GLU A 148 24.15 -10.86 20.61
CA GLU A 148 24.38 -11.21 19.21
C GLU A 148 23.41 -10.48 18.28
N GLN A 149 22.13 -10.39 18.69
CA GLN A 149 21.09 -9.67 17.95
C GLN A 149 21.35 -8.16 17.93
N GLU A 150 21.92 -7.59 18.99
CA GLU A 150 22.31 -6.18 19.07
C GLU A 150 23.33 -5.79 17.99
N GLN A 151 24.36 -6.61 17.77
CA GLN A 151 25.37 -6.36 16.72
C GLN A 151 24.75 -6.34 15.32
N LEU A 152 23.69 -7.13 15.10
CA LEU A 152 22.96 -7.17 13.85
C LEU A 152 22.05 -5.96 13.65
N LEU A 153 21.30 -5.58 14.69
CA LEU A 153 20.46 -4.38 14.64
C LEU A 153 21.29 -3.12 14.39
N GLY A 154 22.52 -3.09 14.91
CA GLY A 154 23.49 -2.03 14.67
C GLY A 154 24.07 -1.95 13.26
N GLN A 155 23.77 -2.88 12.35
CA GLN A 155 24.27 -2.85 10.96
C GLN A 155 23.64 -1.71 10.16
N GLU A 156 24.50 -0.96 9.48
CA GLU A 156 24.10 0.16 8.62
C GLU A 156 23.45 -0.31 7.32
N TYR A 157 22.66 0.57 6.72
CA TYR A 157 22.12 0.37 5.39
C TYR A 157 23.22 0.36 4.35
N TYR A 158 22.98 -0.35 3.25
CA TYR A 158 23.81 -0.20 2.07
C TYR A 158 23.66 1.21 1.51
N SER A 159 24.79 1.82 1.15
CA SER A 159 24.86 3.11 0.50
C SER A 159 25.53 2.96 -0.86
N ASP A 160 24.86 3.43 -1.90
CA ASP A 160 25.37 3.50 -3.28
C ASP A 160 26.23 4.76 -3.52
N GLY A 161 26.54 5.51 -2.46
CA GLY A 161 27.25 6.80 -2.52
C GLY A 161 26.38 7.97 -3.02
N ARG A 162 25.12 7.75 -3.38
CA ARG A 162 24.19 8.79 -3.84
C ARG A 162 23.37 9.42 -2.71
N GLY A 163 23.64 9.03 -1.46
CA GLY A 163 22.96 9.56 -0.27
C GLY A 163 21.49 9.14 -0.14
N ARG A 164 21.07 8.07 -0.83
CA ARG A 164 19.68 7.59 -0.79
C ARG A 164 19.41 6.82 0.51
N ALA A 165 18.68 7.44 1.43
CA ALA A 165 18.21 6.80 2.66
C ALA A 165 16.81 6.18 2.49
N PRO A 166 16.48 5.10 3.24
CA PRO A 166 15.11 4.58 3.29
C PRO A 166 14.13 5.62 3.83
N ARG A 167 12.95 5.69 3.22
CA ARG A 167 11.82 6.46 3.78
C ARG A 167 11.37 5.85 5.11
N TYR A 168 10.65 6.61 5.94
CA TYR A 168 10.26 6.17 7.28
C TYR A 168 9.57 4.79 7.29
N TYR A 169 8.60 4.57 6.40
CA TYR A 169 7.89 3.29 6.30
C TYR A 169 8.77 2.14 5.79
N GLN A 170 9.79 2.44 4.96
CA GLN A 170 10.77 1.43 4.53
C GLN A 170 11.68 1.07 5.70
N ARG A 171 12.15 2.06 6.47
CA ARG A 171 12.93 1.84 7.69
C ARG A 171 12.17 0.94 8.67
N ILE A 172 10.89 1.23 8.93
CA ILE A 172 10.03 0.43 9.81
C ILE A 172 9.94 -1.01 9.29
N ALA A 173 9.61 -1.18 8.01
CA ALA A 173 9.54 -2.50 7.38
C ALA A 173 10.86 -3.28 7.51
N ILE A 174 11.99 -2.63 7.22
CA ILE A 174 13.32 -3.26 7.31
C ILE A 174 13.62 -3.67 8.75
N ASN A 175 13.41 -2.78 9.72
CA ASN A 175 13.73 -3.06 11.12
C ASN A 175 12.86 -4.18 11.69
N ARG A 176 11.54 -4.12 11.50
CA ARG A 176 10.63 -5.15 12.01
C ARG A 176 10.91 -6.52 11.39
N VAL A 177 11.16 -6.60 10.08
CA VAL A 177 11.50 -7.88 9.43
C VAL A 177 12.81 -8.43 9.96
N VAL A 178 13.84 -7.59 10.06
CA VAL A 178 15.14 -8.01 10.61
C VAL A 178 14.99 -8.49 12.05
N GLU A 179 14.27 -7.76 12.91
CA GLU A 179 13.98 -8.16 14.29
C GLU A 179 13.25 -9.50 14.38
N GLN A 180 12.23 -9.73 13.57
CA GLN A 180 11.51 -11.01 13.58
C GLN A 180 12.40 -12.18 13.14
N ILE A 181 13.19 -12.00 12.07
CA ILE A 181 14.09 -13.05 11.57
C ILE A 181 15.13 -13.43 12.63
N ILE A 182 15.73 -12.46 13.31
CA ILE A 182 16.74 -12.74 14.34
C ILE A 182 16.13 -13.31 15.62
N SER A 183 14.86 -13.03 15.88
CA SER A 183 14.07 -13.67 16.95
C SER A 183 13.62 -15.09 16.60
N GLY A 184 14.02 -15.63 15.44
CA GLY A 184 13.74 -17.01 15.03
C GLY A 184 12.47 -17.17 14.18
N GLN A 185 11.82 -16.08 13.76
CA GLN A 185 10.65 -16.15 12.89
C GLN A 185 11.07 -16.56 11.47
N ASN A 186 10.73 -17.79 11.08
CA ASN A 186 11.13 -18.35 9.79
C ASN A 186 10.14 -18.08 8.64
N ARG A 187 8.98 -17.51 8.94
CA ARG A 187 7.95 -17.18 7.94
C ARG A 187 7.48 -15.75 8.17
N CYS A 188 7.78 -14.89 7.21
CA CYS A 188 7.60 -13.44 7.33
C CYS A 188 6.80 -12.92 6.12
N LEU A 189 5.80 -12.08 6.37
CA LEU A 189 5.04 -11.40 5.32
C LEU A 189 5.20 -9.88 5.45
N LEU A 190 5.54 -9.22 4.35
CA LEU A 190 5.56 -7.77 4.25
C LEU A 190 4.59 -7.31 3.17
N VAL A 191 3.67 -6.42 3.54
CA VAL A 191 2.69 -5.85 2.61
C VAL A 191 3.06 -4.41 2.31
N MET A 192 3.29 -4.10 1.03
CA MET A 192 3.70 -2.77 0.57
C MET A 192 3.08 -2.47 -0.78
N ALA A 193 2.37 -1.35 -0.87
CA ALA A 193 1.75 -0.88 -2.11
C ALA A 193 2.76 -0.76 -3.26
N THR A 194 2.30 -1.00 -4.49
CA THR A 194 3.12 -0.86 -5.70
C THR A 194 3.68 0.57 -5.81
N GLY A 195 4.93 0.70 -6.23
CA GLY A 195 5.61 2.02 -6.36
C GLY A 195 6.16 2.59 -5.04
N THR A 196 5.97 1.94 -3.90
CA THR A 196 6.49 2.43 -2.60
C THR A 196 7.93 2.02 -2.31
N GLY A 197 8.55 1.23 -3.20
CA GLY A 197 9.95 0.82 -3.13
C GLY A 197 10.20 -0.54 -2.48
N LYS A 198 9.31 -1.53 -2.70
CA LYS A 198 9.44 -2.92 -2.22
C LYS A 198 10.83 -3.53 -2.47
N THR A 199 11.30 -3.46 -3.71
CA THR A 199 12.59 -4.00 -4.14
C THR A 199 13.74 -3.40 -3.35
N TYR A 200 13.73 -2.09 -3.15
CA TYR A 200 14.73 -1.39 -2.34
C TYR A 200 14.67 -1.81 -0.86
N THR A 201 13.46 -1.94 -0.30
CA THR A 201 13.26 -2.43 1.08
C THR A 201 13.80 -3.86 1.23
N ALA A 202 13.51 -4.75 0.28
CA ALA A 202 13.97 -6.13 0.27
C ALA A 202 15.50 -6.22 0.20
N PHE A 203 16.11 -5.42 -0.68
CA PHE A 203 17.56 -5.32 -0.79
C PHE A 203 18.21 -4.89 0.53
N GLN A 204 17.67 -3.90 1.23
CA GLN A 204 18.21 -3.45 2.52
C GLN A 204 18.06 -4.50 3.64
N ILE A 205 16.99 -5.29 3.62
CA ILE A 205 16.82 -6.43 4.54
C ILE A 205 17.90 -7.48 4.25
N ILE A 206 18.03 -7.88 2.98
CA ILE A 206 19.03 -8.85 2.51
C ILE A 206 20.44 -8.40 2.91
N TRP A 207 20.78 -7.13 2.62
CA TRP A 207 22.07 -6.54 2.96
C TRP A 207 22.38 -6.64 4.45
N ARG A 208 21.44 -6.26 5.33
CA ARG A 208 21.68 -6.29 6.78
C ARG A 208 21.85 -7.72 7.31
N LEU A 209 21.09 -8.67 6.80
CA LEU A 209 21.20 -10.09 7.17
C LEU A 209 22.47 -10.75 6.62
N TRP A 210 22.88 -10.35 5.42
CA TRP A 210 24.10 -10.84 4.77
C TRP A 210 25.36 -10.27 5.40
N LYS A 211 25.40 -8.95 5.61
CA LYS A 211 26.56 -8.26 6.20
C LYS A 211 26.83 -8.72 7.62
N SER A 212 25.78 -9.03 8.38
CA SER A 212 25.87 -9.61 9.73
C SER A 212 26.20 -11.11 9.74
N ARG A 213 26.28 -11.75 8.55
CA ARG A 213 26.54 -13.19 8.36
C ARG A 213 25.48 -14.13 8.94
N VAL A 214 24.29 -13.61 9.27
CA VAL A 214 23.16 -14.42 9.74
C VAL A 214 22.51 -15.20 8.61
N LYS A 215 22.45 -14.63 7.41
CA LYS A 215 21.98 -15.30 6.18
C LYS A 215 23.00 -15.10 5.08
N ARG A 216 23.62 -16.16 4.54
CA ARG A 216 24.69 -16.05 3.54
C ARG A 216 24.18 -16.39 2.14
N ARG A 217 23.56 -17.56 1.99
CA ARG A 217 23.04 -18.05 0.71
C ARG A 217 21.59 -17.65 0.59
N ILE A 218 21.31 -16.69 -0.27
CA ILE A 218 20.00 -16.03 -0.35
C ILE A 218 19.42 -16.23 -1.74
N LEU A 219 18.20 -16.77 -1.84
CA LEU A 219 17.47 -16.90 -3.09
C LEU A 219 16.40 -15.80 -3.17
N PHE A 220 16.48 -14.92 -4.16
CA PHE A 220 15.45 -13.95 -4.47
C PHE A 220 14.65 -14.42 -5.68
N LEU A 221 13.36 -14.63 -5.47
CA LEU A 221 12.43 -15.07 -6.49
C LEU A 221 11.53 -13.92 -6.92
N ALA A 222 11.47 -13.70 -8.23
CA ALA A 222 10.65 -12.67 -8.85
C ALA A 222 9.65 -13.27 -9.85
N ASP A 223 8.53 -12.57 -10.06
CA ASP A 223 7.52 -12.91 -11.08
C ASP A 223 7.96 -12.44 -12.48
N ARG A 224 7.40 -13.02 -13.55
CA ARG A 224 7.74 -12.79 -14.97
C ARG A 224 7.71 -11.31 -15.39
N ASN A 225 6.91 -10.52 -14.69
CA ASN A 225 6.65 -9.12 -15.02
C ASN A 225 7.61 -8.14 -14.34
N ILE A 226 8.51 -8.63 -13.48
CA ILE A 226 9.55 -7.82 -12.86
C ILE A 226 10.75 -7.85 -13.79
N LEU A 227 11.20 -6.65 -14.21
CA LEU A 227 12.58 -6.53 -14.67
C LEU A 227 13.46 -6.89 -13.47
N ILE A 228 14.04 -8.09 -13.47
CA ILE A 228 15.35 -8.29 -12.84
C ILE A 228 16.28 -7.39 -13.66
N ASP A 229 16.34 -6.12 -13.28
CA ASP A 229 17.09 -5.13 -14.03
C ASP A 229 18.59 -5.35 -13.77
N GLN A 230 19.40 -4.85 -14.70
CA GLN A 230 20.85 -4.96 -14.65
C GLN A 230 21.41 -4.37 -13.35
N THR A 231 20.67 -3.42 -12.74
CA THR A 231 20.93 -2.82 -11.42
C THR A 231 20.83 -3.86 -10.30
N MET A 232 19.71 -4.58 -10.17
CA MET A 232 19.60 -5.66 -9.19
C MET A 232 20.70 -6.70 -9.37
N ILE A 233 20.97 -7.12 -10.61
CA ILE A 233 22.05 -8.09 -10.88
C ILE A 233 23.39 -7.54 -10.41
N ASN A 234 23.74 -6.31 -10.76
CA ASN A 234 25.02 -5.70 -10.36
C ASN A 234 25.12 -5.45 -8.85
N ASP A 235 24.02 -5.07 -8.20
CA ASP A 235 23.94 -4.79 -6.77
C ASP A 235 24.02 -6.08 -5.94
N PHE A 236 23.60 -7.23 -6.49
CA PHE A 236 23.56 -8.53 -5.79
C PHE A 236 24.70 -9.49 -6.16
N LYS A 237 25.31 -9.35 -7.35
CA LYS A 237 26.39 -10.23 -7.86
C LYS A 237 27.58 -10.44 -6.91
N PRO A 238 28.00 -9.48 -6.06
CA PRO A 238 29.14 -9.70 -5.17
C PRO A 238 28.84 -10.53 -3.91
N TYR A 239 27.58 -10.89 -3.64
CA TYR A 239 27.11 -11.21 -2.28
C TYR A 239 26.43 -12.58 -2.10
N GLU A 240 26.72 -13.59 -2.94
CA GLU A 240 26.06 -14.91 -2.87
C GLU A 240 24.52 -14.84 -2.86
N VAL A 241 23.97 -13.81 -3.51
CA VAL A 241 22.54 -13.65 -3.72
C VAL A 241 22.17 -14.18 -5.09
N TYR A 242 21.34 -15.21 -5.11
CA TYR A 242 20.87 -15.90 -6.29
C TYR A 242 19.55 -15.28 -6.71
N LEU A 243 19.50 -14.73 -7.93
CA LEU A 243 18.30 -14.13 -8.50
C LEU A 243 17.70 -15.11 -9.50
N SER A 244 16.40 -15.40 -9.37
CA SER A 244 15.70 -16.23 -10.35
C SER A 244 14.26 -15.82 -10.53
N LEU A 245 13.73 -16.07 -11.72
CA LEU A 245 12.29 -16.12 -11.93
C LEU A 245 11.75 -17.47 -11.45
N TYR A 246 10.52 -17.49 -10.90
CA TYR A 246 9.89 -18.76 -10.48
C TYR A 246 9.90 -19.79 -11.60
N GLN A 247 9.49 -19.36 -12.79
CA GLN A 247 9.30 -20.24 -13.95
C GLN A 247 10.62 -20.71 -14.56
N ALA A 248 11.74 -20.06 -14.22
CA ALA A 248 13.05 -20.48 -14.71
C ALA A 248 13.60 -21.68 -13.93
N ILE A 249 13.19 -21.86 -12.68
CA ILE A 249 13.70 -22.94 -11.82
C ILE A 249 12.67 -24.03 -11.52
N THR A 250 11.40 -23.84 -11.91
CA THR A 250 10.32 -24.84 -11.78
C THR A 250 9.82 -25.29 -13.15
N GLY A 251 9.43 -26.56 -13.27
CA GLY A 251 8.71 -27.09 -14.43
C GLY A 251 7.82 -28.29 -14.07
N PRO A 252 6.90 -28.71 -14.95
CA PRO A 252 6.04 -29.87 -14.74
C PRO A 252 6.80 -31.18 -14.57
N GLU A 253 7.97 -31.32 -15.19
CA GLU A 253 8.82 -32.51 -15.12
C GLU A 253 9.95 -32.33 -14.11
N GLU A 254 10.36 -33.41 -13.44
CA GLU A 254 11.43 -33.39 -12.42
C GLU A 254 12.76 -32.82 -12.96
N GLU A 255 13.12 -33.14 -14.19
CA GLU A 255 14.35 -32.66 -14.84
C GLU A 255 14.37 -31.13 -15.05
N GLN A 256 13.19 -30.50 -15.07
CA GLN A 256 13.03 -29.05 -15.23
C GLN A 256 13.06 -28.31 -13.89
N LYS A 257 13.07 -29.02 -12.76
CA LYS A 257 13.11 -28.45 -11.41
C LYS A 257 14.56 -28.17 -11.00
N ILE A 258 15.16 -27.15 -11.61
CA ILE A 258 16.56 -26.75 -11.39
C ILE A 258 16.85 -26.52 -9.90
N PHE A 259 15.88 -26.06 -9.11
CA PHE A 259 16.08 -25.86 -7.67
C PHE A 259 16.49 -27.13 -6.92
N LYS A 260 16.15 -28.34 -7.41
CA LYS A 260 16.54 -29.63 -6.81
C LYS A 260 18.01 -29.99 -7.03
N GLN A 261 18.75 -29.21 -7.83
CA GLN A 261 20.20 -29.33 -7.94
C GLN A 261 20.92 -28.78 -6.70
N PHE A 262 20.23 -27.94 -5.91
CA PHE A 262 20.70 -27.47 -4.62
C PHE A 262 20.14 -28.38 -3.52
N SER A 263 20.90 -28.58 -2.44
CA SER A 263 20.39 -29.33 -1.30
C SER A 263 19.26 -28.56 -0.58
N PRO A 264 18.30 -29.25 0.08
CA PRO A 264 17.20 -28.61 0.82
C PRO A 264 17.64 -27.57 1.87
N ASP A 265 18.86 -27.70 2.39
CA ASP A 265 19.48 -26.83 3.39
C ASP A 265 20.47 -25.81 2.80
N PHE A 266 20.52 -25.69 1.46
CA PHE A 266 21.47 -24.83 0.78
C PHE A 266 21.18 -23.34 1.04
N PHE A 267 19.93 -22.90 0.97
CA PHE A 267 19.58 -21.50 1.18
C PHE A 267 19.25 -21.21 2.64
N ASP A 268 19.76 -20.09 3.16
CA ASP A 268 19.47 -19.64 4.52
C ASP A 268 18.21 -18.74 4.54
N LEU A 269 17.96 -18.05 3.42
CA LEU A 269 16.84 -17.10 3.22
C LEU A 269 16.30 -17.21 1.79
N ILE A 270 14.97 -17.25 1.67
CA ILE A 270 14.24 -17.12 0.41
C ILE A 270 13.36 -15.88 0.48
N VAL A 271 13.55 -14.96 -0.47
CA VAL A 271 12.74 -13.74 -0.62
C VAL A 271 11.87 -13.90 -1.86
N ILE A 272 10.58 -13.58 -1.73
CA ILE A 272 9.55 -13.90 -2.72
C ILE A 272 8.81 -12.60 -3.01
N ASP A 273 9.07 -11.99 -4.16
CA ASP A 273 8.33 -10.80 -4.58
C ASP A 273 6.98 -11.14 -5.19
N GLU A 274 5.99 -10.29 -4.96
CA GLU A 274 4.60 -10.48 -5.42
C GLU A 274 4.00 -11.86 -5.03
N CYS A 275 4.17 -12.28 -3.76
CA CYS A 275 3.79 -13.61 -3.24
C CYS A 275 2.28 -13.95 -3.23
N HIS A 276 1.45 -13.22 -3.99
CA HIS A 276 -0.01 -13.28 -4.09
C HIS A 276 -0.55 -13.68 -5.46
N ARG A 277 0.32 -13.80 -6.48
CA ARG A 277 -0.10 -13.86 -7.88
C ARG A 277 -0.28 -15.27 -8.46
N GLY A 278 -0.14 -16.32 -7.66
CA GLY A 278 -0.15 -17.66 -8.21
C GLY A 278 -1.49 -18.08 -8.84
N SER A 279 -1.39 -18.68 -10.03
CA SER A 279 -2.41 -19.59 -10.49
C SER A 279 -2.60 -20.76 -9.50
N ALA A 280 -3.64 -21.64 -9.51
CA ALA A 280 -3.64 -22.78 -8.55
C ALA A 280 -2.42 -23.70 -8.78
N ARG A 281 -1.90 -23.68 -10.02
CA ARG A 281 -0.66 -24.35 -10.45
C ARG A 281 0.61 -23.56 -10.14
N GLU A 282 0.58 -22.24 -10.17
CA GLU A 282 1.75 -21.44 -9.76
C GLU A 282 1.83 -21.35 -8.23
N ASP A 283 0.68 -21.37 -7.55
CA ASP A 283 0.55 -21.61 -6.11
C ASP A 283 1.18 -22.93 -5.72
N SER A 284 1.00 -23.99 -6.52
CA SER A 284 1.74 -25.24 -6.30
C SER A 284 3.22 -25.13 -6.65
N ALA A 285 3.62 -24.33 -7.65
CA ALA A 285 5.02 -24.23 -8.08
C ALA A 285 5.91 -23.45 -7.10
N TRP A 286 5.46 -22.28 -6.60
CA TRP A 286 6.22 -21.58 -5.56
C TRP A 286 6.16 -22.35 -4.24
N LYS A 287 5.01 -22.94 -3.90
CA LYS A 287 4.88 -23.75 -2.70
C LYS A 287 5.81 -24.96 -2.74
N GLU A 288 6.01 -25.60 -3.89
CA GLU A 288 6.98 -26.69 -4.02
C GLU A 288 8.40 -26.23 -3.70
N ILE A 289 8.83 -25.06 -4.18
CA ILE A 289 10.15 -24.49 -3.84
C ILE A 289 10.25 -24.23 -2.33
N LEU A 290 9.21 -23.65 -1.72
CA LEU A 290 9.24 -23.32 -0.31
C LEU A 290 9.16 -24.55 0.59
N ASP A 291 8.38 -25.55 0.21
CA ASP A 291 8.29 -26.82 0.92
C ASP A 291 9.62 -27.60 0.77
N TYR A 292 10.32 -27.47 -0.36
CA TYR A 292 11.65 -28.07 -0.55
C TYR A 292 12.74 -27.41 0.31
N PHE A 293 12.76 -26.08 0.38
CA PHE A 293 13.70 -25.33 1.22
C PHE A 293 13.06 -24.89 2.54
N ASP A 294 12.39 -25.82 3.23
CA ASP A 294 11.60 -25.52 4.42
C ASP A 294 12.42 -24.97 5.60
N ALA A 295 13.67 -25.42 5.74
CA ALA A 295 14.61 -25.00 6.76
C ALA A 295 15.05 -23.55 6.59
N ALA A 296 14.96 -23.00 5.37
CA ALA A 296 15.26 -21.60 5.12
C ALA A 296 14.22 -20.69 5.77
N THR A 297 14.64 -19.48 6.12
CA THR A 297 13.69 -18.40 6.45
C THR A 297 13.04 -17.93 5.15
N HIS A 298 11.73 -17.72 5.13
CA HIS A 298 11.02 -17.20 3.94
C HIS A 298 10.41 -15.83 4.22
N LEU A 299 10.69 -14.88 3.33
CA LEU A 299 10.15 -13.54 3.34
C LEU A 299 9.28 -13.31 2.09
N GLY A 300 7.97 -13.29 2.28
CA GLY A 300 7.01 -12.91 1.26
C GLY A 300 6.81 -11.40 1.20
N LEU A 301 6.86 -10.82 0.00
CA LEU A 301 6.54 -9.42 -0.28
C LEU A 301 5.30 -9.35 -1.17
N THR A 302 4.36 -8.46 -0.87
CA THR A 302 3.15 -8.33 -1.69
C THR A 302 2.54 -6.93 -1.61
N ALA A 303 1.91 -6.47 -2.70
CA ALA A 303 1.04 -5.29 -2.65
C ALA A 303 -0.39 -5.62 -2.22
N THR A 304 -0.86 -6.83 -2.47
CA THR A 304 -2.24 -7.25 -2.23
C THR A 304 -2.25 -8.59 -1.49
N PRO A 305 -2.35 -8.59 -0.16
CA PRO A 305 -2.46 -9.84 0.58
C PRO A 305 -3.81 -10.49 0.26
N LYS A 306 -3.82 -11.79 -0.06
CA LYS A 306 -5.05 -12.55 -0.30
C LYS A 306 -5.40 -13.36 0.95
N LYS A 307 -6.65 -13.25 1.39
CA LYS A 307 -7.26 -14.12 2.41
C LYS A 307 -8.43 -14.86 1.77
N THR A 308 -8.18 -16.05 1.22
CA THR A 308 -9.25 -16.94 0.72
C THR A 308 -9.30 -18.25 1.50
N LYS A 309 -10.44 -18.94 1.43
CA LYS A 309 -10.70 -20.22 2.13
C LYS A 309 -9.83 -21.40 1.62
N TYR A 310 -9.17 -21.26 0.47
CA TYR A 310 -8.50 -22.38 -0.23
C TYR A 310 -7.04 -22.11 -0.65
N ALA A 311 -6.58 -20.86 -0.68
CA ALA A 311 -5.17 -20.49 -0.82
C ALA A 311 -4.96 -19.08 -0.28
N SER A 312 -4.14 -18.96 0.75
CA SER A 312 -3.89 -17.68 1.41
C SER A 312 -2.42 -17.65 1.79
N ASN A 313 -1.69 -16.72 1.21
CA ASN A 313 -0.30 -16.46 1.56
C ASN A 313 -0.20 -16.07 3.05
N ILE A 314 -1.25 -15.52 3.65
CA ILE A 314 -1.35 -15.31 5.10
C ILE A 314 -1.36 -16.65 5.86
N THR A 315 -1.95 -17.72 5.32
CA THR A 315 -1.91 -19.05 5.97
C THR A 315 -0.49 -19.61 5.99
N TYR A 316 0.33 -19.31 4.98
CA TYR A 316 1.71 -19.76 4.92
C TYR A 316 2.66 -18.89 5.75
N PHE A 317 2.58 -17.57 5.58
CA PHE A 317 3.51 -16.62 6.18
C PHE A 317 3.07 -16.07 7.54
N GLY A 318 1.81 -16.28 7.94
CA GLY A 318 1.20 -15.59 9.07
C GLY A 318 0.72 -14.18 8.73
N ASP A 319 0.32 -13.44 9.77
CA ASP A 319 -0.07 -12.04 9.64
C ASP A 319 1.11 -11.17 9.16
N PRO A 320 0.85 -10.11 8.37
CA PRO A 320 1.90 -9.21 7.93
C PRO A 320 2.66 -8.57 9.11
N ILE A 321 3.99 -8.64 9.08
CA ILE A 321 4.88 -7.97 10.04
C ILE A 321 4.70 -6.45 9.97
N TYR A 322 4.48 -5.96 8.76
CA TYR A 322 4.15 -4.57 8.50
C TYR A 322 3.32 -4.44 7.23
N THR A 323 2.38 -3.50 7.25
CA THR A 323 1.56 -3.15 6.09
C THR A 323 1.71 -1.66 5.81
N TYR A 324 2.18 -1.34 4.61
CA TYR A 324 2.11 -0.01 4.03
C TYR A 324 1.19 -0.03 2.81
N SER A 325 -0.08 0.25 3.06
CA SER A 325 -1.15 0.18 2.06
C SER A 325 -1.20 1.42 1.18
N LEU A 326 -1.86 1.31 0.01
CA LEU A 326 -2.28 2.48 -0.77
C LEU A 326 -3.12 3.43 0.11
N LYS A 327 -3.89 2.85 1.04
CA LYS A 327 -4.65 3.57 2.06
C LYS A 327 -3.75 4.41 2.98
N GLN A 328 -2.59 3.95 3.42
CA GLN A 328 -1.65 4.80 4.18
C GLN A 328 -0.86 5.77 3.30
N GLY A 329 -0.72 5.47 2.00
CA GLY A 329 -0.12 6.38 1.02
C GLY A 329 -1.05 7.49 0.53
N ILE A 330 -2.38 7.32 0.63
CA ILE A 330 -3.41 8.17 0.01
C ILE A 330 -4.59 8.51 0.94
N GLU A 331 -4.95 7.64 1.89
CA GLU A 331 -6.23 7.60 2.60
C GLU A 331 -6.16 7.54 4.15
N GLU A 332 -5.93 8.69 4.78
CA GLU A 332 -6.41 8.95 6.16
C GLU A 332 -7.90 9.34 6.11
N ASP A 333 -8.68 9.10 7.19
CA ASP A 333 -10.08 9.56 7.24
C ASP A 333 -10.16 11.07 6.93
N GLY A 334 -11.06 11.44 6.00
CA GLY A 334 -11.27 12.81 5.52
C GLY A 334 -10.56 13.17 4.20
N ILE A 335 -10.06 12.23 3.39
CA ILE A 335 -9.52 12.52 2.03
C ILE A 335 -10.49 13.35 1.21
N GLU A 336 -11.77 13.01 1.25
CA GLU A 336 -12.79 13.67 0.46
C GLU A 336 -12.76 15.17 0.72
N SER A 337 -12.37 15.62 1.92
CA SER A 337 -12.18 17.04 2.24
C SER A 337 -11.10 17.74 1.38
N SER A 338 -10.11 16.99 0.89
CA SER A 338 -9.00 17.46 0.04
C SER A 338 -9.39 17.59 -1.44
N PHE A 339 -10.55 17.03 -1.82
CA PHE A 339 -11.15 17.22 -3.13
C PHE A 339 -12.18 18.36 -3.09
N PRO A 340 -12.44 19.05 -4.22
CA PRO A 340 -13.47 20.08 -4.27
C PRO A 340 -14.80 19.53 -3.78
N ALA A 341 -15.57 20.34 -3.05
CA ALA A 341 -16.84 19.95 -2.43
C ALA A 341 -17.80 19.22 -3.39
N SER A 342 -17.76 19.59 -4.67
CA SER A 342 -18.57 18.98 -5.73
C SER A 342 -18.20 17.53 -6.07
N PHE A 343 -16.96 17.10 -5.80
CA PHE A 343 -16.39 15.80 -6.18
C PHE A 343 -16.06 14.89 -4.99
N ARG A 344 -16.53 15.24 -3.78
CA ARG A 344 -16.24 14.48 -2.55
C ARG A 344 -17.01 13.17 -2.53
N THR A 345 -16.29 12.05 -2.51
CA THR A 345 -16.86 10.71 -2.44
C THR A 345 -15.90 9.77 -1.70
N LYS A 346 -16.44 8.72 -1.10
CA LYS A 346 -15.66 7.64 -0.48
C LYS A 346 -15.20 6.58 -1.49
N GLU A 347 -15.67 6.68 -2.73
CA GLU A 347 -15.34 5.76 -3.80
C GLU A 347 -13.97 6.11 -4.41
N THR A 348 -12.95 5.33 -4.09
CA THR A 348 -11.56 5.59 -4.49
C THR A 348 -11.39 5.70 -6.00
N ALA A 349 -12.10 4.90 -6.81
CA ALA A 349 -12.03 4.95 -8.28
C ALA A 349 -12.43 6.33 -8.84
N ASP A 350 -13.43 6.96 -8.23
CA ASP A 350 -13.90 8.30 -8.61
C ASP A 350 -12.84 9.37 -8.28
N LEU A 351 -12.23 9.26 -7.09
CA LEU A 351 -11.16 10.16 -6.65
C LEU A 351 -9.92 10.05 -7.55
N PHE A 352 -9.57 8.85 -8.01
CA PHE A 352 -8.50 8.63 -8.98
C PHE A 352 -8.80 9.29 -10.32
N MET A 353 -10.04 9.20 -10.82
CA MET A 353 -10.42 9.88 -12.05
C MET A 353 -10.25 11.40 -11.94
N VAL A 354 -10.71 12.00 -10.84
CA VAL A 354 -10.54 13.43 -10.58
C VAL A 354 -9.06 13.82 -10.52
N LEU A 355 -8.23 12.99 -9.86
CA LEU A 355 -6.79 13.22 -9.77
C LEU A 355 -6.10 13.14 -11.14
N ILE A 356 -6.41 12.13 -11.96
CA ILE A 356 -5.83 11.99 -13.31
C ILE A 356 -6.18 13.20 -14.17
N MET A 357 -7.47 13.57 -14.23
CA MET A 357 -7.95 14.75 -14.97
C MET A 357 -7.22 16.02 -14.52
N HIS A 358 -6.98 16.14 -13.22
CA HIS A 358 -6.26 17.28 -12.67
C HIS A 358 -4.78 17.30 -13.07
N LEU A 359 -4.08 16.16 -12.95
CA LEU A 359 -2.64 16.05 -13.22
C LEU A 359 -2.27 16.15 -14.70
N LEU A 360 -3.19 15.81 -15.60
CA LEU A 360 -2.96 15.98 -17.04
C LEU A 360 -2.72 17.45 -17.38
N LYS A 361 -1.63 17.70 -18.12
CA LYS A 361 -1.38 18.99 -18.77
C LYS A 361 -2.19 19.08 -20.06
N ASP A 362 -2.34 20.27 -20.62
CA ASP A 362 -3.03 20.44 -21.91
C ASP A 362 -2.31 19.64 -23.01
N GLY A 363 -3.07 18.91 -23.84
CA GLY A 363 -2.55 17.92 -24.79
C GLY A 363 -2.09 16.60 -24.15
N GLY A 364 -2.15 16.48 -22.82
CA GLY A 364 -1.86 15.24 -22.11
C GLY A 364 -2.94 14.19 -22.36
N ARG A 365 -2.53 12.92 -22.46
CA ARG A 365 -3.40 11.78 -22.77
C ARG A 365 -3.38 10.76 -21.64
N ALA A 366 -4.51 10.09 -21.41
CA ALA A 366 -4.63 9.01 -20.44
C ALA A 366 -5.45 7.84 -20.99
N GLY A 367 -5.07 6.63 -20.59
CA GLY A 367 -5.88 5.43 -20.69
C GLY A 367 -6.15 4.92 -19.28
N VAL A 368 -7.42 4.70 -18.91
CA VAL A 368 -7.80 4.34 -17.54
C VAL A 368 -8.70 3.10 -17.55
N VAL A 369 -8.37 2.14 -16.69
CA VAL A 369 -9.19 0.93 -16.46
C VAL A 369 -10.16 1.21 -15.33
N LEU A 370 -11.46 1.09 -15.58
CA LEU A 370 -12.51 1.32 -14.58
C LEU A 370 -13.60 0.25 -14.62
N PRO A 371 -14.21 -0.08 -13.46
CA PRO A 371 -15.40 -0.93 -13.42
C PRO A 371 -16.63 -0.20 -13.97
N ASP A 372 -17.64 -0.97 -14.40
CA ASP A 372 -18.94 -0.44 -14.89
C ASP A 372 -19.58 0.57 -13.91
N GLY A 373 -19.35 0.40 -12.60
CA GLY A 373 -19.90 1.28 -11.56
C GLY A 373 -19.60 2.76 -11.75
N PHE A 374 -18.50 3.13 -12.41
CA PHE A 374 -18.21 4.52 -12.77
C PHE A 374 -19.08 5.01 -13.94
N LEU A 375 -19.33 4.15 -14.94
CA LEU A 375 -20.05 4.50 -16.17
C LEU A 375 -21.51 4.86 -15.89
N PHE A 376 -22.24 3.99 -15.18
CA PHE A 376 -23.66 4.18 -14.88
C PHE A 376 -23.94 4.90 -13.57
N GLY A 377 -22.96 5.01 -12.68
CA GLY A 377 -23.18 5.60 -11.36
C GLY A 377 -23.54 7.09 -11.42
N GLU A 378 -24.34 7.51 -10.44
CA GLU A 378 -24.92 8.86 -10.37
C GLU A 378 -24.33 9.71 -9.23
N GLY A 379 -24.81 10.95 -9.11
CA GLY A 379 -24.43 11.88 -8.04
C GLY A 379 -23.06 12.51 -8.30
N VAL A 380 -22.08 12.19 -7.45
CA VAL A 380 -20.70 12.69 -7.62
C VAL A 380 -20.10 12.20 -8.94
N LYS A 381 -20.39 10.96 -9.33
CA LYS A 381 -19.95 10.38 -10.61
C LYS A 381 -20.49 11.15 -11.81
N THR A 382 -21.75 11.59 -11.78
CA THR A 382 -22.33 12.43 -12.84
C THR A 382 -21.52 13.71 -13.02
N ARG A 383 -21.17 14.39 -11.92
CA ARG A 383 -20.35 15.62 -11.97
C ARG A 383 -18.94 15.37 -12.50
N ILE A 384 -18.35 14.23 -12.15
CA ILE A 384 -17.02 13.86 -12.69
C ILE A 384 -17.12 13.63 -14.20
N LYS A 385 -18.18 12.94 -14.67
CA LYS A 385 -18.43 12.70 -16.09
C LYS A 385 -18.74 13.99 -16.85
N GLU A 386 -19.52 14.91 -16.29
CA GLU A 386 -19.73 16.27 -16.82
C GLU A 386 -18.41 16.99 -17.09
N LYS A 387 -17.53 17.01 -16.09
CA LYS A 387 -16.20 17.62 -16.22
C LYS A 387 -15.34 16.90 -17.26
N LEU A 388 -15.39 15.57 -17.28
CA LEU A 388 -14.65 14.75 -18.24
C LEU A 388 -15.07 15.09 -19.68
N LEU A 389 -16.38 15.18 -19.96
CA LEU A 389 -16.87 15.44 -21.31
C LEU A 389 -16.71 16.91 -21.73
N SER A 390 -16.70 17.85 -20.80
CA SER A 390 -16.57 19.29 -21.10
C SER A 390 -15.12 19.76 -21.27
N GLU A 391 -14.17 19.20 -20.51
CA GLU A 391 -12.77 19.65 -20.52
C GLU A 391 -11.79 18.69 -21.21
N PHE A 392 -12.23 17.45 -21.45
CA PHE A 392 -11.43 16.40 -22.07
C PHE A 392 -12.16 15.81 -23.26
N ASN A 393 -11.37 15.31 -24.20
CA ASN A 393 -11.84 14.59 -25.37
C ASN A 393 -11.79 13.10 -25.04
N LEU A 394 -12.86 12.59 -24.41
CA LEU A 394 -13.09 11.16 -24.20
C LEU A 394 -13.47 10.53 -25.53
N HIS A 395 -12.44 10.24 -26.33
CA HIS A 395 -12.64 9.83 -27.70
C HIS A 395 -13.01 8.35 -27.84
N THR A 396 -12.68 7.49 -26.85
CA THR A 396 -12.91 6.05 -26.95
C THR A 396 -13.15 5.36 -25.61
N ILE A 397 -14.13 4.46 -25.58
CA ILE A 397 -14.40 3.50 -24.49
C ILE A 397 -14.36 2.09 -25.08
N VAL A 398 -13.44 1.26 -24.60
CA VAL A 398 -13.41 -0.18 -24.93
C VAL A 398 -14.09 -0.96 -23.82
N ARG A 399 -15.17 -1.66 -24.15
CA ARG A 399 -15.92 -2.50 -23.22
C ARG A 399 -15.29 -3.89 -23.19
N LEU A 400 -14.80 -4.31 -22.03
CA LEU A 400 -14.19 -5.62 -21.88
C LEU A 400 -15.25 -6.67 -21.49
N PRO A 401 -15.10 -7.92 -21.94
CA PRO A 401 -16.01 -8.98 -21.55
C PRO A 401 -15.96 -9.33 -20.07
N ASN A 402 -16.97 -10.08 -19.64
CA ASN A 402 -16.99 -10.64 -18.29
C ASN A 402 -15.77 -11.54 -18.03
N GLY A 403 -15.26 -11.44 -16.81
CA GLY A 403 -14.25 -12.35 -16.28
C GLY A 403 -12.81 -12.01 -16.64
N VAL A 404 -12.55 -10.90 -17.35
CA VAL A 404 -11.17 -10.47 -17.66
C VAL A 404 -10.30 -10.37 -16.40
N PHE A 405 -10.87 -9.88 -15.29
CA PHE A 405 -10.18 -9.74 -14.01
C PHE A 405 -10.53 -10.86 -13.00
N ASN A 406 -11.06 -12.00 -13.45
CA ASN A 406 -11.27 -13.14 -12.55
C ASN A 406 -9.94 -13.73 -12.06
N PRO A 407 -9.85 -14.17 -10.79
CA PRO A 407 -10.92 -14.25 -9.78
C PRO A 407 -11.05 -13.01 -8.89
N TYR A 408 -10.35 -11.92 -9.20
CA TYR A 408 -10.31 -10.72 -8.34
C TYR A 408 -11.65 -10.00 -8.33
N THR A 409 -12.28 -9.86 -9.49
CA THR A 409 -13.61 -9.29 -9.62
C THR A 409 -14.34 -9.87 -10.82
N GLY A 410 -15.61 -10.19 -10.63
CA GLY A 410 -16.54 -10.53 -11.71
C GLY A 410 -17.20 -9.30 -12.34
N ILE A 411 -16.91 -8.10 -11.83
CA ILE A 411 -17.47 -6.85 -12.33
C ILE A 411 -16.85 -6.57 -13.72
N LYS A 412 -17.70 -6.20 -14.68
CA LYS A 412 -17.26 -5.71 -15.99
C LYS A 412 -16.39 -4.47 -15.85
N THR A 413 -15.40 -4.39 -16.71
CA THR A 413 -14.41 -3.30 -16.70
C THR A 413 -14.27 -2.74 -18.09
N ASN A 414 -13.82 -1.50 -18.17
CA ASN A 414 -13.76 -0.74 -19.39
C ASN A 414 -12.46 0.04 -19.43
N LEU A 415 -11.99 0.31 -20.65
CA LEU A 415 -10.84 1.14 -20.91
C LEU A 415 -11.31 2.48 -21.47
N LEU A 416 -11.10 3.56 -20.72
CA LEU A 416 -11.43 4.92 -21.14
C LEU A 416 -10.16 5.59 -21.66
N PHE A 417 -10.23 6.19 -22.85
CA PHE A 417 -9.11 6.92 -23.44
C PHE A 417 -9.50 8.36 -23.74
N PHE A 418 -8.75 9.30 -23.16
CA PHE A 418 -9.06 10.72 -23.27
C PHE A 418 -7.83 11.62 -23.30
N GLU A 419 -8.02 12.81 -23.86
CA GLU A 419 -7.00 13.86 -23.97
C GLU A 419 -7.51 15.17 -23.35
N LYS A 420 -6.66 15.92 -22.65
CA LYS A 420 -7.02 17.22 -22.07
C LYS A 420 -6.91 18.35 -23.08
N GLY A 421 -7.87 19.26 -23.06
CA GLY A 421 -7.78 20.55 -23.76
C GLY A 421 -8.80 20.74 -24.88
N LYS A 422 -9.56 19.70 -25.23
CA LYS A 422 -10.71 19.78 -26.15
C LYS A 422 -11.90 19.09 -25.49
N ALA A 423 -13.09 19.65 -25.65
CA ALA A 423 -14.32 19.00 -25.20
C ALA A 423 -14.61 17.74 -26.03
N THR A 424 -15.34 16.80 -25.44
CA THR A 424 -15.81 15.60 -26.13
C THR A 424 -16.97 15.96 -27.05
N GLU A 425 -16.84 15.69 -28.34
CA GLU A 425 -17.93 15.85 -29.31
C GLU A 425 -18.73 14.56 -29.50
N ALA A 426 -18.01 13.43 -29.55
CA ALA A 426 -18.58 12.10 -29.69
C ALA A 426 -17.61 11.07 -29.14
N ILE A 427 -18.15 9.95 -28.67
CA ILE A 427 -17.41 8.85 -28.10
C ILE A 427 -17.54 7.64 -29.01
N TRP A 428 -16.42 7.03 -29.34
CA TRP A 428 -16.44 5.70 -29.92
C TRP A 428 -16.51 4.64 -28.84
N TYR A 429 -17.44 3.71 -28.98
CA TYR A 429 -17.47 2.49 -28.20
C TYR A 429 -16.94 1.34 -29.04
N TYR A 430 -16.16 0.47 -28.42
CA TYR A 430 -15.74 -0.78 -29.02
C TYR A 430 -16.01 -1.92 -28.03
N GLU A 431 -16.84 -2.88 -28.42
CA GLU A 431 -17.12 -4.08 -27.64
C GLU A 431 -16.10 -5.16 -28.01
N HIS A 432 -15.16 -5.42 -27.11
CA HIS A 432 -14.14 -6.44 -27.31
C HIS A 432 -14.82 -7.82 -27.30
N PRO A 433 -14.74 -8.62 -28.39
CA PRO A 433 -15.43 -9.89 -28.48
C PRO A 433 -14.65 -10.98 -27.72
N TYR A 434 -15.33 -12.05 -27.33
CA TYR A 434 -14.64 -13.27 -26.92
C TYR A 434 -13.98 -13.97 -28.13
N PRO A 435 -12.87 -14.70 -27.92
CA PRO A 435 -12.36 -15.64 -28.90
C PRO A 435 -13.40 -16.71 -29.27
N PRO A 436 -13.33 -17.29 -30.48
CA PRO A 436 -14.21 -18.39 -30.89
C PRO A 436 -14.24 -19.52 -29.85
N GLY A 437 -15.43 -19.90 -29.40
CA GLY A 437 -15.63 -20.98 -28.41
C GLY A 437 -15.37 -20.58 -26.95
N VAL A 438 -15.03 -19.32 -26.65
CA VAL A 438 -14.88 -18.80 -25.29
C VAL A 438 -16.15 -18.04 -24.90
N LYS A 439 -16.68 -18.31 -23.70
CA LYS A 439 -17.88 -17.64 -23.15
C LYS A 439 -17.58 -16.77 -21.92
N SER A 440 -16.39 -16.92 -21.33
CA SER A 440 -15.93 -16.17 -20.16
C SER A 440 -14.42 -16.36 -19.98
N TYR A 441 -13.73 -15.30 -19.56
CA TYR A 441 -12.33 -15.40 -19.16
C TYR A 441 -12.20 -15.93 -17.73
N ASN A 442 -11.11 -16.66 -17.50
CA ASN A 442 -10.78 -17.20 -16.20
C ASN A 442 -9.28 -17.50 -16.12
N LYS A 443 -8.89 -18.09 -14.99
CA LYS A 443 -7.51 -18.42 -14.64
C LYS A 443 -6.80 -19.34 -15.66
N THR A 444 -7.51 -20.24 -16.33
CA THR A 444 -6.95 -21.15 -17.34
C THR A 444 -7.09 -20.63 -18.78
N LYS A 445 -7.98 -19.67 -18.99
CA LYS A 445 -8.21 -18.97 -20.26
C LYS A 445 -8.18 -17.46 -20.01
N PRO A 446 -7.00 -16.87 -19.75
CA PRO A 446 -6.87 -15.43 -19.56
C PRO A 446 -7.01 -14.70 -20.91
N ILE A 447 -7.40 -13.44 -20.85
CA ILE A 447 -7.30 -12.54 -22.01
C ILE A 447 -5.83 -12.43 -22.43
N ARG A 448 -5.57 -12.41 -23.74
CA ARG A 448 -4.23 -12.29 -24.30
C ARG A 448 -4.08 -11.03 -25.12
N ILE A 449 -2.84 -10.56 -25.27
CA ILE A 449 -2.55 -9.29 -25.95
C ILE A 449 -2.89 -9.36 -27.44
N GLU A 450 -2.81 -10.53 -28.05
CA GLU A 450 -3.10 -10.75 -29.47
C GLU A 450 -4.59 -10.56 -29.78
N GLU A 451 -5.46 -10.71 -28.77
CA GLU A 451 -6.90 -10.50 -28.92
C GLU A 451 -7.23 -9.03 -29.19
N PHE A 452 -6.32 -8.11 -28.84
CA PHE A 452 -6.46 -6.67 -29.09
C PHE A 452 -5.98 -6.21 -30.48
N GLU A 453 -5.48 -7.11 -31.33
CA GLU A 453 -4.98 -6.72 -32.66
C GLU A 453 -6.07 -6.11 -33.55
N ARG A 454 -7.33 -6.54 -33.38
CA ARG A 454 -8.47 -5.97 -34.11
C ARG A 454 -8.73 -4.52 -33.71
N GLU A 455 -8.71 -4.25 -32.41
CA GLU A 455 -8.86 -2.91 -31.84
C GLU A 455 -7.71 -2.01 -32.29
N LYS A 456 -6.47 -2.51 -32.29
CA LYS A 456 -5.30 -1.75 -32.75
C LYS A 456 -5.41 -1.39 -34.24
N GLN A 457 -5.87 -2.32 -35.08
CA GLN A 457 -6.10 -2.06 -36.51
C GLN A 457 -7.21 -1.03 -36.71
N TRP A 458 -8.35 -1.22 -36.03
CA TRP A 458 -9.48 -0.28 -36.09
C TRP A 458 -9.14 1.10 -35.51
N TRP A 459 -8.22 1.18 -34.55
CA TRP A 459 -7.85 2.44 -33.88
C TRP A 459 -7.33 3.51 -34.85
N ALA A 460 -6.62 3.09 -35.90
CA ALA A 460 -6.06 3.99 -36.91
C ALA A 460 -7.08 4.43 -37.98
N GLN A 461 -8.13 3.64 -38.20
CA GLN A 461 -9.18 3.87 -39.21
C GLN A 461 -10.55 3.52 -38.61
N ARG A 462 -11.09 4.44 -37.80
CA ARG A 462 -12.31 4.18 -37.03
C ARG A 462 -13.55 4.23 -37.91
N GLU A 463 -14.16 3.07 -38.08
CA GLU A 463 -15.43 2.90 -38.80
C GLU A 463 -16.45 2.18 -37.93
N GLU A 464 -17.74 2.43 -38.18
CA GLU A 464 -18.81 1.70 -37.51
C GLU A 464 -18.84 0.24 -37.98
N SER A 465 -19.12 -0.67 -37.06
CA SER A 465 -19.20 -2.11 -37.31
C SER A 465 -20.10 -2.78 -36.28
N SER A 466 -20.31 -4.09 -36.39
CA SER A 466 -21.05 -4.86 -35.38
C SER A 466 -20.43 -4.81 -33.97
N LEU A 467 -19.17 -4.41 -33.84
CA LEU A 467 -18.44 -4.30 -32.57
C LEU A 467 -18.15 -2.85 -32.17
N ALA A 468 -18.30 -1.88 -33.08
CA ALA A 468 -17.90 -0.50 -32.85
C ALA A 468 -18.97 0.48 -33.31
N TRP A 469 -19.40 1.36 -32.43
CA TRP A 469 -20.41 2.37 -32.73
C TRP A 469 -20.02 3.72 -32.14
N ARG A 470 -20.52 4.80 -32.75
CA ARG A 470 -20.23 6.17 -32.32
C ARG A 470 -21.45 6.80 -31.68
N VAL A 471 -21.26 7.45 -30.55
CA VAL A 471 -22.35 8.13 -29.83
C VAL A 471 -22.03 9.63 -29.69
N PRO A 472 -22.90 10.53 -30.18
CA PRO A 472 -22.79 11.97 -29.95
C PRO A 472 -22.87 12.31 -28.45
N VAL A 473 -22.07 13.27 -28.00
CA VAL A 473 -22.08 13.71 -26.60
C VAL A 473 -23.47 14.23 -26.17
N ALA A 474 -24.25 14.79 -27.10
CA ALA A 474 -25.58 15.32 -26.83
C ALA A 474 -26.55 14.23 -26.30
N ASP A 475 -26.44 13.01 -26.82
CA ASP A 475 -27.27 11.89 -26.39
C ASP A 475 -26.86 11.40 -24.99
N ILE A 476 -25.55 11.44 -24.69
CA ILE A 476 -25.01 11.11 -23.38
C ILE A 476 -25.46 12.14 -22.33
N VAL A 477 -25.42 13.42 -22.66
CA VAL A 477 -25.92 14.51 -21.80
C VAL A 477 -27.41 14.33 -21.53
N LYS A 478 -28.20 14.03 -22.57
CA LYS A 478 -29.65 13.75 -22.44
C LYS A 478 -29.93 12.56 -21.55
N ASN A 479 -29.02 11.58 -21.51
CA ASN A 479 -29.10 10.39 -20.66
C ASN A 479 -28.35 10.57 -19.31
N ASN A 480 -28.39 11.78 -18.73
CA ASN A 480 -27.79 12.11 -17.43
C ASN A 480 -26.30 11.72 -17.31
N TYR A 481 -25.54 11.92 -18.38
CA TYR A 481 -24.12 11.54 -18.46
C TYR A 481 -23.86 10.06 -18.21
N ASN A 482 -24.82 9.18 -18.49
CA ASN A 482 -24.61 7.74 -18.41
C ASN A 482 -23.72 7.27 -19.59
N LEU A 483 -22.56 6.72 -19.26
CA LEU A 483 -21.61 6.20 -20.25
C LEU A 483 -21.76 4.69 -20.49
N ASP A 484 -22.63 3.99 -19.76
CA ASP A 484 -22.93 2.56 -19.93
C ASP A 484 -23.92 2.35 -21.08
N LEU A 485 -23.45 2.59 -22.30
CA LEU A 485 -24.25 2.41 -23.51
C LEU A 485 -24.03 1.01 -24.07
N LYS A 486 -25.12 0.27 -24.29
CA LYS A 486 -25.09 -1.07 -24.88
C LYS A 486 -24.81 -1.01 -26.38
N ASN A 487 -24.23 -2.07 -26.91
CA ASN A 487 -24.03 -2.23 -28.35
C ASN A 487 -25.39 -2.32 -29.07
N PRO A 488 -25.72 -1.40 -29.98
CA PRO A 488 -27.02 -1.39 -30.67
C PRO A 488 -27.17 -2.55 -31.67
N HIS A 489 -26.07 -3.22 -32.04
CA HIS A 489 -26.07 -4.32 -33.02
C HIS A 489 -26.28 -5.70 -32.38
N VAL A 490 -26.34 -5.79 -31.05
CA VAL A 490 -26.60 -7.04 -30.32
C VAL A 490 -28.02 -7.00 -29.78
N ALA A 491 -28.88 -7.93 -30.22
CA ALA A 491 -30.21 -8.08 -29.66
C ALA A 491 -30.10 -8.43 -28.17
N ASP A 492 -30.80 -7.68 -27.32
CA ASP A 492 -30.73 -7.79 -25.85
C ASP A 492 -31.33 -9.14 -25.42
N SER A 493 -30.50 -10.20 -25.34
CA SER A 493 -30.98 -11.54 -24.97
C SER A 493 -31.27 -11.71 -23.48
N ASN A 494 -31.08 -10.66 -22.67
CA ASN A 494 -31.05 -10.73 -21.20
C ASN A 494 -31.89 -9.64 -20.49
N GLN A 495 -32.92 -9.08 -21.12
CA GLN A 495 -33.96 -8.40 -20.33
C GLN A 495 -34.86 -9.47 -19.70
N GLU A 496 -34.52 -9.90 -18.47
CA GLU A 496 -35.49 -10.55 -17.60
C GLU A 496 -36.69 -9.60 -17.46
N THR A 497 -37.89 -10.08 -17.78
CA THR A 497 -39.08 -9.23 -17.77
C THR A 497 -39.35 -8.70 -16.35
N PRO A 498 -40.04 -7.56 -16.19
CA PRO A 498 -40.37 -7.00 -14.87
C PRO A 498 -41.00 -8.03 -13.91
N GLU A 499 -41.74 -8.99 -14.44
CA GLU A 499 -42.36 -10.09 -13.69
C GLU A 499 -41.31 -11.04 -13.10
N VAL A 500 -40.27 -11.41 -13.87
CA VAL A 500 -39.17 -12.26 -13.40
C VAL A 500 -38.34 -11.55 -12.33
N LEU A 501 -38.07 -10.26 -12.54
CA LEU A 501 -37.37 -9.42 -11.55
C LEU A 501 -38.17 -9.28 -10.26
N PHE A 502 -39.50 -9.14 -10.36
CA PHE A 502 -40.39 -9.04 -9.20
C PHE A 502 -40.44 -10.35 -8.40
N VAL A 503 -40.51 -11.50 -9.07
CA VAL A 503 -40.46 -12.82 -8.41
C VAL A 503 -39.13 -13.02 -7.67
N ARG A 504 -38.02 -12.66 -8.30
CA ARG A 504 -36.69 -12.74 -7.69
C ARG A 504 -36.50 -11.77 -6.53
N TYR A 505 -37.05 -10.55 -6.64
CA TYR A 505 -37.08 -9.58 -5.54
C TYR A 505 -37.85 -10.12 -4.33
N GLN A 506 -39.02 -10.73 -4.54
CA GLN A 506 -39.80 -11.36 -3.46
C GLN A 506 -39.04 -12.51 -2.80
N ALA A 507 -38.36 -13.36 -3.59
CA ALA A 507 -37.55 -14.45 -3.07
C ALA A 507 -36.40 -13.93 -2.17
N LEU A 508 -35.69 -12.89 -2.60
CA LEU A 508 -34.63 -12.24 -1.83
C LEU A 508 -35.16 -11.58 -0.54
N GLN A 509 -36.34 -10.96 -0.58
CA GLN A 509 -36.97 -10.40 0.63
C GLN A 509 -37.31 -11.47 1.66
N SER A 510 -37.85 -12.61 1.23
CA SER A 510 -38.13 -13.74 2.12
C SER A 510 -36.85 -14.33 2.73
N GLU A 511 -35.77 -14.42 1.95
CA GLU A 511 -34.49 -14.92 2.42
C GLU A 511 -33.85 -13.99 3.46
N ILE A 512 -33.87 -12.67 3.21
CA ILE A 512 -33.43 -11.64 4.17
C ILE A 512 -34.22 -11.74 5.48
N GLN A 513 -35.54 -11.96 5.40
CA GLN A 513 -36.39 -12.06 6.58
C GLN A 513 -36.09 -13.33 7.40
N SER A 514 -35.83 -14.45 6.73
CA SER A 514 -35.39 -15.70 7.35
C SER A 514 -34.06 -15.52 8.09
N LEU A 515 -33.05 -14.95 7.42
CA LEU A 515 -31.73 -14.64 7.99
C LEU A 515 -31.83 -13.71 9.21
N ARG A 516 -32.67 -12.66 9.15
CA ARG A 516 -32.91 -11.78 10.31
C ARG A 516 -33.55 -12.51 11.49
N SER A 517 -34.43 -13.48 11.24
CA SER A 517 -35.03 -14.30 12.29
C SER A 517 -33.99 -15.21 12.95
N GLN A 518 -33.18 -15.90 12.15
CA GLN A 518 -32.09 -16.75 12.66
C GLN A 518 -31.10 -15.96 13.52
N LEU A 519 -30.66 -14.80 13.03
CA LEU A 519 -29.75 -13.91 13.77
C LEU A 519 -30.37 -13.45 15.10
N ARG A 520 -31.67 -13.14 15.11
CA ARG A 520 -32.40 -12.74 16.32
C ARG A 520 -32.48 -13.86 17.34
N ASP A 521 -32.67 -15.10 16.90
CA ASP A 521 -32.79 -16.25 17.79
C ASP A 521 -31.41 -16.68 18.34
N GLU A 522 -30.34 -16.61 17.55
CA GLU A 522 -28.96 -16.77 18.05
C GLU A 522 -28.63 -15.73 19.13
N LEU A 523 -28.94 -14.46 18.89
CA LEU A 523 -28.73 -13.38 19.86
C LEU A 523 -29.52 -13.56 21.16
N LYS A 524 -30.75 -14.08 21.10
CA LYS A 524 -31.53 -14.44 22.29
C LYS A 524 -30.92 -15.61 23.06
N THR A 525 -30.32 -16.56 22.34
CA THR A 525 -29.69 -17.74 22.94
C THR A 525 -28.41 -17.35 23.68
N CYS A 526 -27.59 -16.47 23.08
CA CYS A 526 -26.41 -15.89 23.75
C CYS A 526 -26.77 -15.07 25.00
N ARG A 527 -27.90 -14.36 25.00
CA ARG A 527 -28.36 -13.56 26.15
C ARG A 527 -28.96 -14.40 27.30
N ARG A 528 -29.25 -15.69 27.07
CA ARG A 528 -29.69 -16.63 28.12
C ARG A 528 -28.53 -17.44 28.72
N ALA A 529 -27.34 -17.36 28.12
CA ALA A 529 -26.14 -18.07 28.56
C ALA A 529 -25.12 -17.16 29.29
N ALA A 530 -25.46 -15.89 29.49
CA ALA A 530 -24.80 -14.94 30.38
C ALA A 530 -25.78 -14.56 31.49
#